data_AF-A0A9X1X8W4-F1
#
_entry.id   AF-A0A9X1X8W4-F1
#
_cell.length_a   1.000
_cell.length_b   1.000
_cell.length_c   1.000
_cell.angle_alpha   90.00
_cell.angle_beta   90.00
_cell.angle_gamma   90.00
#
_symmetry.space_group_name_H-M   'P 1'
#
loop_
_entity.id
_entity.type
_entity.pdbx_description
1 polymer ?
#
loop_
_entity_poly.entity_id
_entity_poly.type
_entity_poly.pdbx_seq_one_letter_code
_entity_poly.pdbx_strand_id
1 'polypeptide(L)'
;MSDTVEKSKLVMFKDGDKFKLAYRVALQFIDPYPANWQVYVDAANGDVLKSFNAVNNDGPTTGSGYGVLGDSKTLNTYLSAGYYYLFDTTKPMNGVIETYTAQNGSSLPGAYSVDSNNAWTSSSQGADVDANYYAGKVYDYYLNTHGRNSFDNAGASISSTVHYSYKYNNAFWNGSQMVYGDGDGVQFRPLSGALDVVAHELTHAVTERTAGLNYSYQSGALNESMSDVFGYFLDPNDWLMGEDVYTPGTAGDGLRSLSNPKLYGQPDNMSGYVNTSSDNGGVHTNSGIPNKAAYNTITAIGKAKAEKIYYRALTRYMTPTTNFSGARAALLSATADLYGSTSAEYTAVKTAWTNVGVN
;
A
#
# COMPACT_ATOMS: atom_id res chain seq x y z
N MET A 1 2.94 -47.48 12.86
CA MET A 1 3.89 -46.81 13.78
C MET A 1 5.32 -47.07 13.31
N SER A 2 5.68 -46.71 12.08
CA SER A 2 6.96 -47.11 11.47
C SER A 2 7.99 -45.99 11.31
N ASP A 3 7.67 -44.73 11.66
CA ASP A 3 8.52 -43.59 11.25
C ASP A 3 9.02 -42.75 12.44
N THR A 4 9.16 -43.34 13.63
CA THR A 4 9.77 -42.67 14.79
C THR A 4 11.24 -43.05 14.92
N VAL A 5 12.14 -42.08 14.81
CA VAL A 5 13.57 -42.26 15.10
C VAL A 5 13.91 -41.53 16.39
N GLU A 6 14.36 -42.29 17.40
CA GLU A 6 14.85 -41.76 18.67
C GLU A 6 16.38 -41.84 18.72
N LYS A 7 17.03 -40.73 19.05
CA LYS A 7 18.47 -40.69 19.35
C LYS A 7 18.72 -39.89 20.61
N SER A 8 19.39 -40.50 21.58
CA SER A 8 19.83 -39.81 22.80
C SER A 8 21.35 -39.62 22.83
N LYS A 9 21.81 -38.47 23.34
CA LYS A 9 23.23 -38.19 23.62
C LYS A 9 23.34 -37.44 24.94
N LEU A 10 24.29 -37.83 25.78
CA LEU A 10 24.65 -37.07 26.98
C LEU A 10 25.41 -35.80 26.57
N VAL A 11 25.01 -34.65 27.09
CA VAL A 11 25.56 -33.33 26.77
C VAL A 11 25.69 -32.47 28.03
N MET A 12 26.55 -31.45 27.98
CA MET A 12 26.52 -30.36 28.94
C MET A 12 25.52 -29.30 28.47
N PHE A 13 24.47 -29.05 29.24
CA PHE A 13 23.46 -28.04 29.00
C PHE A 13 23.73 -26.80 29.85
N LYS A 14 23.80 -25.63 29.21
CA LYS A 14 24.00 -24.34 29.89
C LYS A 14 22.64 -23.70 30.22
N ASP A 15 22.43 -23.41 31.49
CA ASP A 15 21.21 -22.80 32.06
C ASP A 15 21.63 -21.55 32.86
N GLY A 16 21.56 -20.38 32.21
CA GLY A 16 22.18 -19.15 32.72
C GLY A 16 23.71 -19.31 32.84
N ASP A 17 24.26 -19.05 34.03
CA ASP A 17 25.69 -19.25 34.34
C ASP A 17 26.02 -20.67 34.85
N LYS A 18 25.04 -21.57 34.94
CA LYS A 18 25.21 -22.93 35.44
C LYS A 18 25.27 -23.93 34.28
N PHE A 19 26.03 -25.00 34.48
CA PHE A 19 26.07 -26.13 33.57
C PHE A 19 25.48 -27.37 34.25
N LYS A 20 24.54 -28.01 33.58
CA LYS A 20 23.90 -29.25 34.01
C LYS A 20 24.24 -30.37 33.02
N LEU A 21 24.39 -31.58 33.53
CA LEU A 21 24.49 -32.76 32.68
C LEU A 21 23.08 -33.12 32.20
N ALA A 22 22.89 -33.30 30.91
CA ALA A 22 21.57 -33.56 30.34
C ALA A 22 21.62 -34.60 29.21
N TYR A 23 20.55 -35.36 29.04
CA TYR A 23 20.31 -36.15 27.83
C TYR A 23 19.62 -35.26 26.80
N ARG A 24 20.24 -35.09 25.63
CA ARG A 24 19.59 -34.55 24.44
C ARG A 24 18.92 -35.70 23.69
N VAL A 25 17.60 -35.76 23.79
CA VAL A 25 16.74 -36.71 23.08
C VAL A 25 16.19 -36.03 21.83
N ALA A 26 16.51 -36.59 20.66
CA ALA A 26 15.91 -36.19 19.40
C ALA A 26 14.73 -37.13 19.10
N LEU A 27 13.53 -36.58 18.95
CA LEU A 27 12.32 -37.31 18.54
C LEU A 27 11.87 -36.82 17.17
N GLN A 28 11.91 -37.71 16.20
CA GLN A 28 11.54 -37.42 14.81
C GLN A 28 10.31 -38.21 14.42
N PHE A 29 9.29 -37.56 13.86
CA PHE A 29 8.08 -38.20 13.33
C PHE A 29 7.41 -37.29 12.28
N ILE A 30 6.53 -37.86 11.45
CA ILE A 30 5.81 -37.13 10.38
C ILE A 30 4.30 -37.02 10.60
N ASP A 31 3.73 -37.84 11.49
CA ASP A 31 2.31 -37.88 11.83
C ASP A 31 2.16 -37.70 13.35
N PRO A 32 1.30 -36.80 13.87
CA PRO A 32 0.31 -35.96 13.15
C PRO A 32 0.88 -34.72 12.45
N TYR A 33 2.17 -34.42 12.61
CA TYR A 33 2.84 -33.31 11.91
C TYR A 33 4.35 -33.58 11.78
N PRO A 34 5.05 -32.94 10.81
CA PRO A 34 6.51 -33.03 10.71
C PRO A 34 7.20 -32.47 11.96
N ALA A 35 7.97 -33.30 12.64
CA ALA A 35 8.64 -32.93 13.87
C ALA A 35 10.08 -33.46 13.95
N ASN A 36 10.93 -32.64 14.56
CA ASN A 36 12.29 -32.97 14.96
C ASN A 36 12.52 -32.36 16.35
N TRP A 37 11.80 -32.84 17.35
CA TRP A 37 11.90 -32.36 18.72
C TRP A 37 13.30 -32.62 19.29
N GLN A 38 13.92 -31.57 19.80
CA GLN A 38 15.13 -31.60 20.61
C GLN A 38 14.72 -31.39 22.07
N VAL A 39 14.73 -32.45 22.87
CA VAL A 39 14.37 -32.44 24.28
C VAL A 39 15.63 -32.62 25.12
N TYR A 40 15.88 -31.73 26.06
CA TYR A 40 17.00 -31.77 27.00
C TYR A 40 16.44 -32.17 28.36
N VAL A 41 16.85 -33.34 28.85
CA VAL A 41 16.38 -33.92 30.11
C VAL A 41 17.55 -33.92 31.09
N ASP A 42 17.38 -33.35 32.28
CA ASP A 42 18.40 -33.34 33.32
C ASP A 42 18.78 -34.78 33.70
N ALA A 43 20.07 -35.09 33.65
CA ALA A 43 20.57 -36.44 33.87
C ALA A 43 20.47 -36.90 35.33
N ALA A 44 20.31 -35.97 36.29
CA ALA A 44 20.27 -36.27 37.71
C ALA A 44 18.86 -36.56 38.23
N ASN A 45 17.85 -35.86 37.72
CA ASN A 45 16.48 -35.96 38.24
C ASN A 45 15.41 -36.24 37.18
N GLY A 46 15.75 -36.22 35.89
CA GLY A 46 14.80 -36.50 34.81
C GLY A 46 13.90 -35.30 34.43
N ASP A 47 14.13 -34.12 34.98
CA ASP A 47 13.36 -32.92 34.63
C ASP A 47 13.64 -32.48 33.19
N VAL A 48 12.62 -32.05 32.46
CA VAL A 48 12.81 -31.44 31.14
C VAL A 48 13.35 -30.03 31.31
N LEU A 49 14.62 -29.83 30.96
CA LEU A 49 15.30 -28.54 31.02
C LEU A 49 14.91 -27.62 29.86
N LYS A 50 14.71 -28.18 28.66
CA LYS A 50 14.29 -27.46 27.45
C LYS A 50 13.73 -28.43 26.42
N SER A 51 12.70 -28.04 25.68
CA SER A 51 12.28 -28.74 24.48
C SER A 51 11.98 -27.74 23.36
N PHE A 52 12.32 -28.09 22.12
CA PHE A 52 11.93 -27.32 20.93
C PHE A 52 11.84 -28.21 19.71
N ASN A 53 10.93 -27.90 18.77
CA ASN A 53 10.88 -28.59 17.48
C ASN A 53 11.90 -27.95 16.53
N ALA A 54 12.87 -28.72 16.04
CA ALA A 54 13.89 -28.27 15.10
C ALA A 54 13.46 -28.38 13.63
N VAL A 55 12.21 -28.79 13.36
CA VAL A 55 11.54 -28.48 12.09
C VAL A 55 11.04 -27.04 12.22
N ASN A 56 11.71 -26.12 11.55
CA ASN A 56 11.20 -24.76 11.40
C ASN A 56 10.01 -24.81 10.45
N ASN A 57 8.80 -24.52 10.95
CA ASN A 57 7.62 -24.25 10.11
C ASN A 57 7.68 -22.83 9.52
N ASP A 58 8.89 -22.32 9.25
CA ASP A 58 9.08 -20.99 8.69
C ASP A 58 8.54 -20.99 7.26
N GLY A 59 7.78 -19.96 6.88
CA GLY A 59 7.16 -19.91 5.57
C GLY A 59 5.90 -19.04 5.50
N PRO A 60 5.33 -18.90 4.30
CA PRO A 60 4.09 -18.18 4.09
C PRO A 60 2.96 -18.83 4.90
N THR A 61 2.16 -18.00 5.56
CA THR A 61 1.03 -18.40 6.38
C THR A 61 -0.07 -17.34 6.31
N THR A 62 -1.19 -17.58 6.98
CA THR A 62 -2.35 -16.69 6.96
C THR A 62 -2.68 -16.23 8.37
N GLY A 63 -2.65 -14.92 8.57
CA GLY A 63 -3.07 -14.25 9.80
C GLY A 63 -4.42 -13.58 9.65
N SER A 64 -4.90 -13.00 10.75
CA SER A 64 -6.05 -12.11 10.74
C SER A 64 -5.77 -10.87 11.57
N GLY A 65 -6.49 -9.79 11.28
CA GLY A 65 -6.34 -8.53 12.02
C GLY A 65 -7.56 -7.64 11.88
N TYR A 66 -7.54 -6.54 12.62
CA TYR A 66 -8.51 -5.47 12.47
C TYR A 66 -7.82 -4.24 11.88
N GLY A 67 -8.42 -3.65 10.85
CA GLY A 67 -7.94 -2.40 10.27
C GLY A 67 -8.15 -1.19 11.18
N VAL A 68 -7.75 -0.01 10.71
CA VAL A 68 -7.93 1.29 11.38
C VAL A 68 -9.41 1.56 11.69
N LEU A 69 -10.32 1.09 10.82
CA LEU A 69 -11.76 1.24 10.98
C LEU A 69 -12.42 0.08 11.74
N GLY A 70 -11.63 -0.89 12.23
CA GLY A 70 -12.10 -2.04 13.00
C GLY A 70 -12.67 -3.18 12.16
N ASP A 71 -12.57 -3.10 10.83
CA ASP A 71 -12.99 -4.17 9.92
C ASP A 71 -11.99 -5.34 9.93
N SER A 72 -12.51 -6.57 9.88
CA SER A 72 -11.67 -7.77 9.97
C SER A 72 -11.06 -8.11 8.61
N LYS A 73 -9.75 -8.35 8.57
CA LYS A 73 -8.98 -8.66 7.37
C LYS A 73 -8.24 -9.99 7.52
N THR A 74 -8.18 -10.73 6.43
CA THR A 74 -7.29 -11.89 6.29
C THR A 74 -5.98 -11.41 5.67
N LEU A 75 -4.86 -11.80 6.28
CA LEU A 75 -3.54 -11.29 5.95
C LEU A 75 -2.63 -12.42 5.47
N ASN A 76 -1.88 -12.18 4.41
CA ASN A 76 -0.78 -13.04 3.99
C ASN A 76 0.44 -12.65 4.82
N THR A 77 0.88 -13.54 5.70
CA THR A 77 2.01 -13.29 6.59
C THR A 77 3.11 -14.32 6.38
N TYR A 78 4.26 -14.11 7.01
CA TYR A 78 5.38 -15.05 6.96
C TYR A 78 5.81 -15.41 8.38
N LEU A 79 5.81 -16.71 8.72
CA LEU A 79 6.37 -17.21 9.97
C LEU A 79 7.88 -17.34 9.83
N SER A 80 8.64 -16.70 10.72
CA SER A 80 10.08 -16.87 10.80
C SER A 80 10.53 -16.79 12.24
N ALA A 81 11.28 -17.80 12.71
CA ALA A 81 11.85 -17.84 14.06
C ALA A 81 10.82 -17.63 15.18
N GLY A 82 9.59 -18.13 15.00
CA GLY A 82 8.51 -18.03 15.99
C GLY A 82 7.74 -16.71 16.00
N TYR A 83 8.01 -15.79 15.06
CA TYR A 83 7.27 -14.55 14.87
C TYR A 83 6.62 -14.49 13.49
N TYR A 84 5.49 -13.80 13.40
CA TYR A 84 4.74 -13.59 12.17
C TYR A 84 5.00 -12.17 11.66
N TYR A 85 5.41 -12.06 10.40
CA TYR A 85 5.75 -10.80 9.75
C TYR A 85 4.64 -10.43 8.76
N LEU A 86 4.30 -9.14 8.65
CA LEU A 86 3.51 -8.62 7.53
C LEU A 86 4.40 -8.60 6.28
N PHE A 87 4.58 -9.78 5.71
CA PHE A 87 5.48 -10.09 4.62
C PHE A 87 4.79 -11.07 3.68
N ASP A 88 4.21 -10.55 2.61
CA ASP A 88 3.43 -11.29 1.61
C ASP A 88 4.33 -11.69 0.43
N THR A 89 4.47 -13.00 0.26
CA THR A 89 5.20 -13.64 -0.85
C THR A 89 4.27 -14.32 -1.85
N THR A 90 2.95 -14.21 -1.67
CA THR A 90 1.93 -14.92 -2.44
C THR A 90 1.66 -14.29 -3.80
N LYS A 91 2.02 -13.01 -3.97
CA LYS A 91 1.83 -12.27 -5.22
C LYS A 91 2.78 -12.80 -6.30
N PRO A 92 2.35 -12.92 -7.57
CA PRO A 92 3.18 -13.39 -8.68
C PRO A 92 4.19 -12.32 -9.16
N MET A 93 5.09 -11.91 -8.26
CA MET A 93 6.14 -10.93 -8.49
C MET A 93 7.50 -11.46 -8.02
N ASN A 94 8.57 -10.78 -8.41
CA ASN A 94 9.93 -11.13 -7.98
C ASN A 94 10.21 -10.69 -6.53
N GLY A 95 9.62 -9.57 -6.14
CA GLY A 95 9.69 -9.00 -4.80
C GLY A 95 8.59 -9.50 -3.87
N VAL A 96 8.33 -8.72 -2.82
CA VAL A 96 7.41 -9.04 -1.73
C VAL A 96 6.61 -7.79 -1.33
N ILE A 97 5.45 -7.95 -0.70
CA ILE A 97 4.78 -6.83 -0.03
C ILE A 97 5.15 -6.90 1.45
N GLU A 98 5.79 -5.87 1.96
CA GLU A 98 6.32 -5.87 3.31
C GLU A 98 5.96 -4.59 4.06
N THR A 99 5.58 -4.76 5.33
CA THR A 99 5.20 -3.64 6.20
C THR A 99 6.16 -3.53 7.38
N TYR A 100 6.54 -2.29 7.65
CA TYR A 100 7.43 -1.86 8.71
C TYR A 100 6.71 -0.87 9.62
N THR A 101 7.26 -0.69 10.82
CA THR A 101 6.88 0.34 11.78
C THR A 101 8.08 1.22 12.10
N ALA A 102 7.88 2.54 12.03
CA ALA A 102 8.86 3.52 12.50
C ALA A 102 8.76 3.78 14.01
N GLN A 103 7.77 3.17 14.70
CA GLN A 103 7.58 3.25 16.15
C GLN A 103 7.51 4.70 16.69
N ASN A 104 6.82 5.58 15.97
CA ASN A 104 6.74 7.04 16.20
C ASN A 104 8.07 7.80 16.00
N GLY A 105 9.10 7.14 15.47
CA GLY A 105 10.34 7.74 14.99
C GLY A 105 10.28 8.14 13.52
N SER A 106 11.38 8.67 13.00
CA SER A 106 11.49 9.11 11.59
C SER A 106 12.52 8.32 10.77
N SER A 107 13.10 7.26 11.34
CA SER A 107 14.05 6.39 10.63
C SER A 107 13.31 5.40 9.74
N LEU A 108 13.69 5.35 8.46
CA LEU A 108 13.08 4.50 7.45
C LEU A 108 14.06 3.40 6.98
N PRO A 109 13.59 2.19 6.64
CA PRO A 109 12.18 1.76 6.69
C PRO A 109 11.67 1.47 8.11
N GLY A 110 12.55 1.46 9.12
CA GLY A 110 12.20 1.14 10.50
C GLY A 110 12.39 -0.35 10.80
N ALA A 111 11.61 -0.88 11.74
CA ALA A 111 11.61 -2.31 12.07
C ALA A 111 10.46 -3.01 11.35
N TYR A 112 10.61 -4.30 11.01
CA TYR A 112 9.48 -5.06 10.48
C TYR A 112 8.30 -5.03 11.46
N SER A 113 7.09 -4.90 10.92
CA SER A 113 5.87 -5.15 11.70
C SER A 113 5.81 -6.65 11.99
N VAL A 114 5.78 -6.99 13.28
CA VAL A 114 5.82 -8.37 13.78
C VAL A 114 4.73 -8.64 14.79
N ASP A 115 4.23 -9.87 14.80
CA ASP A 115 3.24 -10.36 15.75
C ASP A 115 3.65 -11.75 16.29
N SER A 116 3.23 -12.07 17.51
CA SER A 116 3.65 -13.31 18.21
C SER A 116 2.71 -14.50 18.01
N ASN A 117 1.46 -14.25 17.61
CA ASN A 117 0.43 -15.28 17.49
C ASN A 117 -0.35 -15.22 16.16
N ASN A 118 0.03 -14.32 15.26
CA ASN A 118 -0.56 -14.06 13.95
C ASN A 118 -1.98 -13.47 14.01
N ALA A 119 -2.36 -12.92 15.16
CA ALA A 119 -3.63 -12.23 15.38
C ALA A 119 -3.36 -10.75 15.66
N TRP A 120 -3.41 -9.96 14.59
CA TRP A 120 -3.13 -8.52 14.56
C TRP A 120 -4.34 -7.71 15.06
N THR A 121 -4.73 -7.96 16.30
CA THR A 121 -6.01 -7.46 16.87
C THR A 121 -5.84 -6.28 17.82
N SER A 122 -4.60 -5.86 18.12
CA SER A 122 -4.37 -4.65 18.91
C SER A 122 -4.83 -3.42 18.13
N SER A 123 -5.45 -2.45 18.79
CA SER A 123 -5.82 -1.18 18.16
C SER A 123 -4.61 -0.42 17.59
N SER A 124 -3.41 -0.65 18.13
CA SER A 124 -2.17 -0.08 17.61
C SER A 124 -1.73 -0.71 16.29
N GLN A 125 -2.21 -1.92 15.94
CA GLN A 125 -1.81 -2.64 14.72
C GLN A 125 -2.69 -2.31 13.51
N GLY A 126 -3.77 -1.53 13.69
CA GLY A 126 -4.70 -1.23 12.60
C GLY A 126 -4.02 -0.58 11.40
N ALA A 127 -3.05 0.32 11.65
CA ALA A 127 -2.29 0.95 10.59
C ALA A 127 -1.44 -0.07 9.81
N ASP A 128 -0.76 -0.99 10.50
CA ASP A 128 0.05 -2.05 9.90
C ASP A 128 -0.80 -2.98 9.02
N VAL A 129 -1.94 -3.42 9.58
CA VAL A 129 -2.91 -4.30 8.93
C VAL A 129 -3.38 -3.69 7.61
N ASP A 130 -3.79 -2.42 7.63
CA ASP A 130 -4.33 -1.75 6.45
C ASP A 130 -3.26 -1.44 5.41
N ALA A 131 -2.08 -0.99 5.84
CA ALA A 131 -0.96 -0.74 4.95
C ALA A 131 -0.56 -1.99 4.16
N ASN A 132 -0.50 -3.16 4.82
CA ASN A 132 -0.17 -4.41 4.16
C ASN A 132 -1.30 -4.89 3.23
N TYR A 133 -2.52 -4.95 3.78
CA TYR A 133 -3.67 -5.47 3.06
C TYR A 133 -4.01 -4.64 1.82
N TYR A 134 -4.04 -3.31 1.95
CA TYR A 134 -4.34 -2.44 0.83
C TYR A 134 -3.20 -2.38 -0.18
N ALA A 135 -1.93 -2.44 0.22
CA ALA A 135 -0.83 -2.59 -0.75
C ALA A 135 -1.03 -3.86 -1.62
N GLY A 136 -1.51 -4.96 -1.02
CA GLY A 136 -1.93 -6.16 -1.74
C GLY A 136 -3.06 -5.93 -2.74
N LYS A 137 -4.09 -5.15 -2.35
CA LYS A 137 -5.20 -4.77 -3.25
C LYS A 137 -4.74 -3.89 -4.41
N VAL A 138 -3.85 -2.94 -4.14
CA VAL A 138 -3.31 -2.04 -5.17
C VAL A 138 -2.45 -2.81 -6.16
N TYR A 139 -1.60 -3.73 -5.69
CA TYR A 139 -0.87 -4.64 -6.56
C TYR A 139 -1.81 -5.45 -7.46
N ASP A 140 -2.85 -6.07 -6.89
CA ASP A 140 -3.79 -6.90 -7.64
C ASP A 140 -4.53 -6.08 -8.71
N TYR A 141 -4.90 -4.83 -8.40
CA TYR A 141 -5.51 -3.93 -9.37
C TYR A 141 -4.59 -3.65 -10.56
N TYR A 142 -3.34 -3.25 -10.31
CA TYR A 142 -2.41 -2.93 -11.39
C TYR A 142 -2.10 -4.16 -12.26
N LEU A 143 -1.96 -5.33 -11.64
CA LEU A 143 -1.72 -6.57 -12.37
C LEU A 143 -2.93 -7.00 -13.18
N ASN A 144 -4.11 -7.11 -12.55
CA ASN A 144 -5.28 -7.70 -13.19
C ASN A 144 -5.96 -6.75 -14.18
N THR A 145 -5.94 -5.44 -13.92
CA THR A 145 -6.60 -4.44 -14.77
C THR A 145 -5.70 -3.98 -15.92
N HIS A 146 -4.40 -3.80 -15.64
CA HIS A 146 -3.45 -3.16 -16.57
C HIS A 146 -2.33 -4.08 -17.03
N GLY A 147 -2.25 -5.31 -16.52
CA GLY A 147 -1.15 -6.23 -16.82
C GLY A 147 0.20 -5.76 -16.25
N ARG A 148 0.19 -4.84 -15.26
CA ARG A 148 1.41 -4.25 -14.70
C ARG A 148 1.86 -5.03 -13.47
N ASN A 149 3.03 -5.66 -13.56
CA ASN A 149 3.59 -6.38 -12.41
C ASN A 149 4.34 -5.41 -11.46
N SER A 150 3.69 -5.02 -10.36
CA SER A 150 4.16 -4.02 -9.39
C SER A 150 4.37 -2.61 -10.01
N PHE A 151 4.84 -1.66 -9.20
CA PHE A 151 4.96 -0.25 -9.63
C PHE A 151 6.05 -0.03 -10.68
N ASP A 152 6.98 -0.96 -10.90
CA ASP A 152 8.07 -0.87 -11.89
C ASP A 152 7.83 -1.73 -13.14
N ASN A 153 6.72 -2.47 -13.19
CA ASN A 153 6.40 -3.46 -14.23
C ASN A 153 7.39 -4.63 -14.32
N ALA A 154 8.21 -4.87 -13.28
CA ALA A 154 9.14 -5.99 -13.18
C ALA A 154 9.02 -6.74 -11.85
N GLY A 155 7.94 -6.47 -11.08
CA GLY A 155 7.66 -7.14 -9.83
C GLY A 155 8.54 -6.68 -8.67
N ALA A 156 8.87 -5.40 -8.58
CA ALA A 156 9.56 -4.84 -7.41
C ALA A 156 8.79 -5.08 -6.10
N SER A 157 9.55 -5.19 -5.00
CA SER A 157 8.96 -5.21 -3.65
C SER A 157 8.23 -3.92 -3.34
N ILE A 158 7.06 -4.05 -2.71
CA ILE A 158 6.26 -2.92 -2.23
C ILE A 158 6.46 -2.83 -0.72
N SER A 159 7.19 -1.80 -0.28
CA SER A 159 7.49 -1.58 1.13
C SER A 159 6.65 -0.43 1.67
N SER A 160 6.05 -0.65 2.85
CA SER A 160 5.23 0.33 3.57
C SER A 160 5.80 0.55 4.98
N THR A 161 5.90 1.79 5.45
CA THR A 161 6.20 2.09 6.85
C THR A 161 5.05 2.85 7.50
N VAL A 162 4.52 2.33 8.59
CA VAL A 162 3.49 2.98 9.42
C VAL A 162 4.11 3.55 10.71
N HIS A 163 3.31 4.27 11.50
CA HIS A 163 3.74 4.92 12.74
C HIS A 163 4.93 5.87 12.52
N TYR A 164 4.92 6.58 11.38
CA TYR A 164 5.97 7.53 11.04
C TYR A 164 5.79 8.85 11.79
N SER A 165 6.81 9.22 12.57
CA SER A 165 6.84 10.41 13.43
C SER A 165 5.70 10.43 14.45
N TYR A 166 5.61 11.50 15.23
CA TYR A 166 4.55 11.68 16.23
C TYR A 166 3.46 12.60 15.69
N LYS A 167 2.20 12.14 15.69
CA LYS A 167 1.02 12.90 15.24
C LYS A 167 1.19 13.51 13.84
N TYR A 168 1.77 12.74 12.93
CA TYR A 168 2.10 13.21 11.60
C TYR A 168 0.87 13.13 10.68
N ASN A 169 0.37 14.29 10.27
CA ASN A 169 -0.80 14.44 9.39
C ASN A 169 -0.41 14.37 7.91
N ASN A 170 0.31 13.32 7.50
CA ASN A 170 0.60 13.10 6.09
C ASN A 170 0.98 11.64 5.78
N ALA A 171 0.87 11.29 4.51
CA ALA A 171 1.44 10.09 3.90
C ALA A 171 2.26 10.52 2.67
N PHE A 172 3.22 9.70 2.27
CA PHE A 172 4.03 10.00 1.08
C PHE A 172 4.74 8.77 0.52
N TRP A 173 4.93 8.76 -0.80
CA TRP A 173 5.97 7.99 -1.48
C TRP A 173 7.30 8.75 -1.46
N ASN A 174 8.37 8.09 -1.01
CA ASN A 174 9.70 8.73 -0.88
C ASN A 174 10.69 8.40 -2.01
N GLY A 175 10.26 7.75 -3.07
CA GLY A 175 11.13 7.21 -4.14
C GLY A 175 11.50 5.74 -3.98
N SER A 176 11.20 5.13 -2.83
CA SER A 176 11.51 3.72 -2.57
C SER A 176 10.43 2.97 -1.80
N GLN A 177 9.64 3.66 -0.96
CA GLN A 177 8.60 3.07 -0.14
C GLN A 177 7.48 4.06 0.15
N MET A 178 6.32 3.53 0.54
CA MET A 178 5.21 4.32 1.07
C MET A 178 5.39 4.52 2.58
N VAL A 179 5.03 5.69 3.07
CA VAL A 179 5.18 6.07 4.49
C VAL A 179 3.89 6.72 4.97
N TYR A 180 3.38 6.28 6.13
CA TYR A 180 2.12 6.72 6.70
C TYR A 180 2.32 7.24 8.11
N GLY A 181 1.86 8.47 8.36
CA GLY A 181 1.68 8.97 9.71
C GLY A 181 0.42 8.44 10.37
N ASP A 182 0.39 8.50 11.69
CA ASP A 182 -0.78 8.09 12.48
C ASP A 182 -1.87 9.17 12.58
N GLY A 183 -1.59 10.37 12.07
CA GLY A 183 -2.43 11.54 12.28
C GLY A 183 -2.43 12.02 13.74
N ASP A 184 -3.00 13.19 13.97
CA ASP A 184 -3.08 13.82 15.30
C ASP A 184 -4.29 13.37 16.14
N GLY A 185 -5.17 12.56 15.54
CA GLY A 185 -6.44 12.07 16.09
C GLY A 185 -7.60 13.07 15.95
N VAL A 186 -7.38 14.23 15.32
CA VAL A 186 -8.37 15.30 15.15
C VAL A 186 -8.59 15.58 13.67
N GLN A 187 -7.54 15.94 12.94
CA GLN A 187 -7.57 16.14 11.50
C GLN A 187 -7.42 14.82 10.76
N PHE A 188 -6.58 13.91 11.27
CA PHE A 188 -6.40 12.60 10.70
C PHE A 188 -6.34 11.53 11.78
N ARG A 189 -6.90 10.36 11.48
CA ARG A 189 -6.50 9.07 12.08
C ARG A 189 -5.40 8.42 11.21
N PRO A 190 -4.89 7.21 11.52
CA PRO A 190 -3.80 6.63 10.74
C PRO A 190 -4.12 6.53 9.25
N LEU A 191 -3.25 7.11 8.41
CA LEU A 191 -3.56 7.39 7.00
C LEU A 191 -3.58 6.14 6.11
N SER A 192 -2.95 5.04 6.53
CA SER A 192 -3.07 3.76 5.82
C SER A 192 -4.48 3.17 5.89
N GLY A 193 -5.37 3.72 6.73
CA GLY A 193 -6.75 3.26 6.90
C GLY A 193 -7.66 3.47 5.68
N ALA A 194 -7.23 4.27 4.70
CA ALA A 194 -7.98 4.56 3.48
C ALA A 194 -7.35 3.83 2.28
N LEU A 195 -8.14 3.05 1.53
CA LEU A 195 -7.64 2.33 0.35
C LEU A 195 -7.18 3.29 -0.74
N ASP A 196 -7.92 4.37 -0.94
CA ASP A 196 -7.63 5.41 -1.92
C ASP A 196 -6.34 6.18 -1.60
N VAL A 197 -6.00 6.41 -0.33
CA VAL A 197 -4.71 6.97 0.11
C VAL A 197 -3.57 5.99 -0.18
N VAL A 198 -3.72 4.71 0.16
CA VAL A 198 -2.69 3.70 -0.16
C VAL A 198 -2.49 3.57 -1.68
N ALA A 199 -3.58 3.62 -2.45
CA ALA A 199 -3.55 3.65 -3.91
C ALA A 199 -2.88 4.92 -4.47
N HIS A 200 -3.17 6.09 -3.87
CA HIS A 200 -2.57 7.37 -4.22
C HIS A 200 -1.04 7.31 -4.06
N GLU A 201 -0.56 6.84 -2.90
CA GLU A 201 0.89 6.74 -2.64
C GLU A 201 1.59 5.77 -3.61
N LEU A 202 1.02 4.59 -3.86
CA LEU A 202 1.65 3.65 -4.80
C LEU A 202 1.56 4.15 -6.26
N THR A 203 0.58 4.98 -6.59
CA THR A 203 0.45 5.58 -7.93
C THR A 203 1.52 6.64 -8.18
N HIS A 204 2.03 7.33 -7.15
CA HIS A 204 3.24 8.14 -7.31
C HIS A 204 4.42 7.30 -7.80
N ALA A 205 4.62 6.09 -7.25
CA ALA A 205 5.67 5.17 -7.69
C ALA A 205 5.45 4.73 -9.16
N VAL A 206 4.22 4.46 -9.56
CA VAL A 206 3.90 4.14 -10.98
C VAL A 206 4.20 5.34 -11.88
N THR A 207 3.84 6.54 -11.46
CA THR A 207 4.12 7.79 -12.20
C THR A 207 5.62 8.00 -12.36
N GLU A 208 6.41 7.82 -11.29
CA GLU A 208 7.86 7.90 -11.31
C GLU A 208 8.47 6.93 -12.34
N ARG A 209 8.01 5.68 -12.38
CA ARG A 209 8.52 4.65 -13.29
C ARG A 209 7.95 4.71 -14.71
N THR A 210 7.17 5.73 -15.03
CA THR A 210 6.51 5.88 -16.33
C THR A 210 6.70 7.29 -16.89
N ALA A 211 5.73 8.18 -16.69
CA ALA A 211 5.78 9.56 -17.18
C ALA A 211 6.88 10.39 -16.50
N GLY A 212 7.23 10.06 -15.25
CA GLY A 212 8.19 10.80 -14.44
C GLY A 212 7.79 12.26 -14.24
N LEU A 213 6.48 12.55 -14.08
CA LEU A 213 5.96 13.91 -13.97
C LEU A 213 6.69 14.69 -12.86
N ASN A 214 7.35 15.78 -13.25
CA ASN A 214 8.08 16.63 -12.32
C ASN A 214 7.12 17.12 -11.23
N TYR A 215 7.52 16.97 -9.96
CA TYR A 215 6.70 17.35 -8.82
C TYR A 215 6.74 18.86 -8.54
N SER A 216 6.33 19.63 -9.54
CA SER A 216 6.26 21.09 -9.48
C SER A 216 5.25 21.65 -10.49
N TYR A 217 4.56 22.74 -10.12
CA TYR A 217 3.60 23.46 -10.95
C TYR A 217 2.56 22.52 -11.60
N GLN A 218 2.21 22.72 -12.88
CA GLN A 218 1.19 21.90 -13.54
C GLN A 218 1.59 20.43 -13.67
N SER A 219 2.87 20.11 -13.87
CA SER A 219 3.32 18.71 -13.93
C SER A 219 3.14 18.02 -12.57
N GLY A 220 3.41 18.72 -11.47
CA GLY A 220 3.20 18.20 -10.12
C GLY A 220 1.72 18.09 -9.79
N ALA A 221 0.91 19.07 -10.18
CA ALA A 221 -0.54 19.00 -10.03
C ALA A 221 -1.17 17.85 -10.85
N LEU A 222 -0.58 17.49 -11.98
CA LEU A 222 -0.95 16.28 -12.71
C LEU A 222 -0.47 15.02 -11.99
N ASN A 223 0.71 15.02 -11.39
CA ASN A 223 1.21 13.89 -10.59
C ASN A 223 0.22 13.58 -9.46
N GLU A 224 -0.15 14.59 -8.67
CA GLU A 224 -1.20 14.52 -7.64
C GLU A 224 -2.54 14.03 -8.19
N SER A 225 -3.00 14.63 -9.29
CA SER A 225 -4.30 14.28 -9.87
C SER A 225 -4.34 12.85 -10.43
N MET A 226 -3.24 12.37 -11.01
CA MET A 226 -3.17 10.98 -11.47
C MET A 226 -3.25 10.03 -10.26
N SER A 227 -2.54 10.33 -9.17
CA SER A 227 -2.65 9.56 -7.92
C SER A 227 -4.07 9.53 -7.36
N ASP A 228 -4.77 10.66 -7.33
CA ASP A 228 -6.20 10.74 -6.93
C ASP A 228 -7.12 9.93 -7.86
N VAL A 229 -6.93 10.05 -9.17
CA VAL A 229 -7.78 9.36 -10.17
C VAL A 229 -7.62 7.85 -10.10
N PHE A 230 -6.40 7.34 -9.89
CA PHE A 230 -6.18 5.92 -9.64
C PHE A 230 -6.67 5.49 -8.25
N GLY A 231 -6.57 6.36 -7.23
CA GLY A 231 -7.24 6.18 -5.94
C GLY A 231 -8.73 5.90 -6.11
N TYR A 232 -9.44 6.76 -6.83
CA TYR A 232 -10.85 6.56 -7.19
C TYR A 232 -11.09 5.27 -8.01
N PHE A 233 -10.19 4.91 -8.93
CA PHE A 233 -10.35 3.65 -9.66
C PHE A 233 -10.24 2.42 -8.77
N LEU A 234 -9.54 2.49 -7.65
CA LEU A 234 -9.52 1.41 -6.66
C LEU A 234 -10.67 1.49 -5.67
N ASP A 235 -11.10 2.70 -5.32
CA ASP A 235 -12.20 2.96 -4.40
C ASP A 235 -13.29 3.83 -5.05
N PRO A 236 -14.15 3.27 -5.91
CA PRO A 236 -15.11 4.05 -6.70
C PRO A 236 -16.41 4.34 -5.94
N ASN A 237 -16.43 4.17 -4.61
CA ASN A 237 -17.65 4.26 -3.81
C ASN A 237 -18.19 5.70 -3.74
N ASP A 238 -17.29 6.68 -3.75
CA ASP A 238 -17.62 8.09 -3.83
C ASP A 238 -16.53 8.87 -4.60
N TRP A 239 -16.57 10.20 -4.52
CA TRP A 239 -15.65 11.09 -5.26
C TRP A 239 -14.78 11.93 -4.33
N LEU A 240 -14.69 11.53 -3.06
CA LEU A 240 -13.82 12.12 -2.07
C LEU A 240 -12.46 11.40 -2.12
N MET A 241 -11.48 12.03 -1.47
CA MET A 241 -10.20 11.41 -1.21
C MET A 241 -9.92 11.47 0.28
N GLY A 242 -9.55 10.34 0.88
CA GLY A 242 -9.16 10.18 2.28
C GLY A 242 -10.30 10.36 3.28
N GLU A 243 -11.56 10.29 2.87
CA GLU A 243 -12.76 10.41 3.70
C GLU A 243 -12.79 9.40 4.87
N ASP A 244 -12.21 8.22 4.69
CA ASP A 244 -12.10 7.21 5.75
C ASP A 244 -11.16 7.63 6.91
N VAL A 245 -10.19 8.50 6.62
CA VAL A 245 -9.12 8.86 7.56
C VAL A 245 -9.10 10.34 7.96
N TYR A 246 -9.74 11.20 7.17
CA TYR A 246 -9.86 12.62 7.43
C TYR A 246 -10.94 12.89 8.49
N THR A 247 -10.66 13.85 9.37
CA THR A 247 -11.61 14.42 10.35
C THR A 247 -12.52 13.39 11.01
N PRO A 248 -11.99 12.42 11.79
CA PRO A 248 -12.75 11.29 12.34
C PRO A 248 -14.04 11.65 13.12
N GLY A 249 -14.17 12.90 13.59
CA GLY A 249 -15.37 13.43 14.25
C GLY A 249 -16.41 14.08 13.32
N THR A 250 -16.17 14.13 12.01
CA THR A 250 -17.01 14.75 11.00
C THR A 250 -17.35 13.68 9.95
N ALA A 251 -18.64 13.45 9.72
CA ALA A 251 -19.09 12.44 8.77
C ALA A 251 -19.36 13.06 7.40
N GLY A 252 -18.95 12.38 6.33
CA GLY A 252 -19.27 12.76 4.95
C GLY A 252 -18.41 13.88 4.39
N ASP A 253 -17.27 14.20 5.00
CA ASP A 253 -16.23 15.02 4.40
C ASP A 253 -14.99 14.21 4.02
N GLY A 254 -14.04 14.85 3.32
CA GLY A 254 -12.79 14.25 2.87
C GLY A 254 -11.75 15.34 2.65
N LEU A 255 -10.53 14.93 2.32
CA LEU A 255 -9.42 15.87 2.10
C LEU A 255 -9.59 16.65 0.79
N ARG A 256 -10.08 15.97 -0.26
CA ARG A 256 -10.34 16.53 -1.59
C ARG A 256 -11.63 15.96 -2.17
N SER A 257 -12.11 16.58 -3.24
CA SER A 257 -13.22 16.03 -4.03
C SER A 257 -12.92 16.15 -5.51
N LEU A 258 -12.98 15.03 -6.23
CA LEU A 258 -12.88 15.02 -7.69
C LEU A 258 -14.12 15.65 -8.33
N SER A 259 -15.30 15.43 -7.74
CA SER A 259 -16.57 15.93 -8.27
C SER A 259 -16.83 17.39 -7.93
N ASN A 260 -16.35 17.91 -6.80
CA ASN A 260 -16.49 19.31 -6.40
C ASN A 260 -15.24 19.84 -5.68
N PRO A 261 -14.12 20.08 -6.39
CA PRO A 261 -12.85 20.50 -5.78
C PRO A 261 -12.96 21.77 -4.91
N LYS A 262 -13.86 22.69 -5.28
CA LYS A 262 -14.11 23.94 -4.54
C LYS A 262 -14.59 23.72 -3.11
N LEU A 263 -15.21 22.57 -2.81
CA LEU A 263 -15.66 22.23 -1.46
C LEU A 263 -14.50 22.24 -0.45
N TYR A 264 -13.30 21.89 -0.91
CA TYR A 264 -12.08 21.84 -0.11
C TYR A 264 -11.02 22.84 -0.59
N GLY A 265 -11.46 23.95 -1.19
CA GLY A 265 -10.59 25.07 -1.54
C GLY A 265 -9.70 24.87 -2.78
N GLN A 266 -9.92 23.81 -3.57
CA GLN A 266 -9.20 23.59 -4.82
C GLN A 266 -9.96 24.22 -6.01
N PRO A 267 -9.26 24.81 -7.01
CA PRO A 267 -9.90 25.22 -8.26
C PRO A 267 -10.41 24.01 -9.05
N ASP A 268 -11.55 24.19 -9.73
CA ASP A 268 -12.18 23.19 -10.61
C ASP A 268 -12.10 23.59 -12.10
N ASN A 269 -11.49 24.73 -12.40
CA ASN A 269 -11.35 25.30 -13.73
C ASN A 269 -10.05 26.13 -13.84
N MET A 270 -9.44 26.14 -15.01
CA MET A 270 -8.20 26.86 -15.32
C MET A 270 -8.28 28.38 -15.04
N SER A 271 -9.47 28.97 -15.12
CA SER A 271 -9.69 30.38 -14.73
C SER A 271 -9.45 30.64 -13.24
N GLY A 272 -9.52 29.61 -12.39
CA GLY A 272 -9.19 29.66 -10.97
C GLY A 272 -7.78 29.15 -10.63
N TYR A 273 -6.93 28.90 -11.64
CA TYR A 273 -5.57 28.40 -11.40
C TYR A 273 -4.81 29.32 -10.43
N VAL A 274 -4.21 28.73 -9.39
CA VAL A 274 -3.48 29.46 -8.36
C VAL A 274 -2.00 29.52 -8.74
N ASN A 275 -1.52 30.71 -9.10
CA ASN A 275 -0.09 30.93 -9.31
C ASN A 275 0.61 31.21 -7.97
N THR A 276 1.38 30.24 -7.48
CA THR A 276 2.08 30.30 -6.20
C THR A 276 3.45 29.65 -6.31
N SER A 277 4.31 29.87 -5.31
CA SER A 277 5.57 29.13 -5.10
C SER A 277 5.51 28.16 -3.93
N SER A 278 4.51 28.30 -3.04
CA SER A 278 4.22 27.33 -1.98
C SER A 278 3.78 26.00 -2.58
N ASP A 279 3.88 24.91 -1.81
CA ASP A 279 3.36 23.59 -2.23
C ASP A 279 3.88 23.19 -3.63
N ASN A 280 5.17 23.42 -3.86
CA ASN A 280 5.86 23.18 -5.13
C ASN A 280 5.18 23.84 -6.35
N GLY A 281 4.55 25.00 -6.18
CA GLY A 281 3.73 25.61 -7.23
C GLY A 281 2.25 25.23 -7.19
N GLY A 282 1.76 24.89 -6.00
CA GLY A 282 0.37 24.52 -5.73
C GLY A 282 -0.01 23.18 -6.33
N VAL A 283 0.82 22.14 -6.18
CA VAL A 283 0.55 20.81 -6.78
C VAL A 283 -0.72 20.19 -6.20
N HIS A 284 -0.89 20.22 -4.88
CA HIS A 284 -2.11 19.72 -4.22
C HIS A 284 -3.28 20.67 -4.42
N THR A 285 -3.03 21.98 -4.58
CA THR A 285 -4.13 22.93 -4.82
C THR A 285 -4.67 22.79 -6.24
N ASN A 286 -3.81 22.90 -7.25
CA ASN A 286 -4.19 22.95 -8.65
C ASN A 286 -4.58 21.58 -9.24
N SER A 287 -4.36 20.47 -8.51
CA SER A 287 -4.82 19.12 -8.92
C SER A 287 -6.35 19.02 -9.01
N GLY A 288 -7.09 19.92 -8.36
CA GLY A 288 -8.56 20.02 -8.49
C GLY A 288 -9.05 20.20 -9.94
N ILE A 289 -8.28 20.89 -10.79
CA ILE A 289 -8.64 21.15 -12.20
C ILE A 289 -8.64 19.84 -13.01
N PRO A 290 -7.53 19.07 -13.08
CA PRO A 290 -7.52 17.77 -13.74
C PRO A 290 -8.38 16.71 -13.02
N ASN A 291 -8.55 16.79 -11.69
CA ASN A 291 -9.50 15.93 -10.96
C ASN A 291 -10.93 16.15 -11.43
N LYS A 292 -11.36 17.40 -11.61
CA LYS A 292 -12.68 17.72 -12.16
C LYS A 292 -12.84 17.24 -13.60
N ALA A 293 -11.78 17.34 -14.40
CA ALA A 293 -11.78 16.80 -15.77
C ALA A 293 -11.92 15.26 -15.78
N ALA A 294 -11.27 14.58 -14.83
CA ALA A 294 -11.39 13.14 -14.65
C ALA A 294 -12.81 12.74 -14.22
N TYR A 295 -13.38 13.39 -13.22
CA TYR A 295 -14.79 13.21 -12.84
C TYR A 295 -15.73 13.33 -14.05
N ASN A 296 -15.59 14.41 -14.83
CA ASN A 296 -16.41 14.64 -16.02
C ASN A 296 -16.21 13.55 -17.08
N THR A 297 -14.97 13.09 -17.28
CA THR A 297 -14.63 12.01 -18.21
C THR A 297 -15.28 10.70 -17.76
N ILE A 298 -15.02 10.28 -16.53
CA ILE A 298 -15.50 9.01 -15.98
C ILE A 298 -17.02 8.97 -15.95
N THR A 299 -17.68 10.07 -15.58
CA THR A 299 -19.15 10.18 -15.61
C THR A 299 -19.71 10.01 -17.03
N ALA A 300 -19.00 10.53 -18.04
CA ALA A 300 -19.47 10.49 -19.43
C ALA A 300 -19.27 9.12 -20.11
N ILE A 301 -18.17 8.41 -19.81
CA ILE A 301 -17.81 7.17 -20.53
C ILE A 301 -17.74 5.91 -19.64
N GLY A 302 -17.93 6.08 -18.33
CA GLY A 302 -17.81 5.03 -17.33
C GLY A 302 -16.36 4.71 -16.94
N LYS A 303 -16.20 4.24 -15.69
CA LYS A 303 -14.92 3.85 -15.09
C LYS A 303 -14.09 2.91 -15.97
N ALA A 304 -14.68 1.82 -16.45
CA ALA A 304 -13.96 0.77 -17.19
C ALA A 304 -13.28 1.25 -18.48
N LYS A 305 -13.81 2.30 -19.13
CA LYS A 305 -13.17 2.92 -20.29
C LYS A 305 -12.16 3.97 -19.87
N ALA A 306 -12.52 4.81 -18.88
CA ALA A 306 -11.66 5.87 -18.38
C ALA A 306 -10.35 5.32 -17.81
N GLU A 307 -10.39 4.24 -17.02
CA GLU A 307 -9.18 3.66 -16.41
C GLU A 307 -8.15 3.21 -17.46
N LYS A 308 -8.60 2.63 -18.58
CA LYS A 308 -7.73 2.25 -19.70
C LYS A 308 -7.12 3.46 -20.38
N ILE A 309 -7.90 4.53 -20.57
CA ILE A 309 -7.46 5.78 -21.19
C ILE A 309 -6.41 6.46 -20.32
N TYR A 310 -6.70 6.64 -19.02
CA TYR A 310 -5.82 7.31 -18.07
C TYR A 310 -4.51 6.53 -17.88
N TYR A 311 -4.57 5.21 -17.75
CA TYR A 311 -3.37 4.38 -17.67
C TYR A 311 -2.52 4.45 -18.94
N ARG A 312 -3.14 4.37 -20.12
CA ARG A 312 -2.41 4.49 -21.38
C ARG A 312 -1.80 5.87 -21.56
N ALA A 313 -2.51 6.94 -21.19
CA ALA A 313 -1.99 8.30 -21.25
C ALA A 313 -0.75 8.47 -20.35
N LEU A 314 -0.84 8.02 -19.10
CA LEU A 314 0.27 8.07 -18.14
C LEU A 314 1.49 7.30 -18.66
N THR A 315 1.29 6.09 -19.16
CA THR A 315 2.39 5.16 -19.47
C THR A 315 2.99 5.32 -20.85
N ARG A 316 2.31 6.00 -21.79
CA ARG A 316 2.74 6.06 -23.21
C ARG A 316 2.92 7.48 -23.74
N TYR A 317 2.24 8.47 -23.17
CA TYR A 317 2.11 9.79 -23.78
C TYR A 317 2.57 10.94 -22.90
N MET A 318 2.43 10.82 -21.59
CA MET A 318 2.93 11.83 -20.66
C MET A 318 4.45 11.72 -20.49
N THR A 319 5.07 12.85 -20.17
CA THR A 319 6.52 13.04 -20.02
C THR A 319 6.77 13.90 -18.79
N PRO A 320 8.02 14.04 -18.30
CA PRO A 320 8.29 14.76 -17.06
C PRO A 320 7.78 16.20 -17.02
N THR A 321 7.70 16.86 -18.18
CA THR A 321 7.28 18.27 -18.31
C THR A 321 5.85 18.42 -18.85
N THR A 322 5.06 17.35 -18.90
CA THR A 322 3.67 17.44 -19.34
C THR A 322 2.90 18.43 -18.44
N ASN A 323 2.26 19.41 -19.07
CA ASN A 323 1.39 20.39 -18.43
C ASN A 323 -0.08 20.05 -18.70
N PHE A 324 -1.05 20.85 -18.26
CA PHE A 324 -2.47 20.52 -18.39
C PHE A 324 -2.92 20.35 -19.85
N SER A 325 -2.50 21.23 -20.76
CA SER A 325 -2.82 21.07 -22.20
C SER A 325 -2.15 19.82 -22.79
N GLY A 326 -0.92 19.50 -22.37
CA GLY A 326 -0.24 18.26 -22.71
C GLY A 326 -0.96 17.01 -22.18
N ALA A 327 -1.53 17.05 -20.98
CA ALA A 327 -2.30 15.94 -20.42
C ALA A 327 -3.60 15.70 -21.19
N ARG A 328 -4.31 16.78 -21.58
CA ARG A 328 -5.45 16.69 -22.51
C ARG A 328 -5.04 16.01 -23.82
N ALA A 329 -3.94 16.44 -24.44
CA ALA A 329 -3.45 15.84 -25.68
C ALA A 329 -3.06 14.36 -25.51
N ALA A 330 -2.43 14.00 -24.39
CA ALA A 330 -2.07 12.63 -24.05
C ALA A 330 -3.31 11.72 -23.88
N LEU A 331 -4.34 12.20 -23.18
CA LEU A 331 -5.59 11.47 -23.01
C LEU A 331 -6.36 11.32 -24.32
N LEU A 332 -6.39 12.35 -25.17
CA LEU A 332 -6.98 12.25 -26.50
C LEU A 332 -6.23 11.25 -27.39
N SER A 333 -4.90 11.24 -27.35
CA SER A 333 -4.08 10.26 -28.10
C SER A 333 -4.34 8.84 -27.60
N ALA A 334 -4.36 8.63 -26.27
CA ALA A 334 -4.71 7.35 -25.67
C ALA A 334 -6.14 6.89 -26.05
N THR A 335 -7.09 7.82 -26.10
CA THR A 335 -8.48 7.52 -26.49
C THR A 335 -8.58 7.17 -27.97
N ALA A 336 -7.86 7.88 -28.84
CA ALA A 336 -7.81 7.59 -30.27
C ALA A 336 -7.22 6.20 -30.55
N ASP A 337 -6.18 5.79 -29.82
CA ASP A 337 -5.62 4.45 -29.93
C ASP A 337 -6.60 3.35 -29.54
N LEU A 338 -7.37 3.58 -28.47
CA LEU A 338 -8.25 2.57 -27.89
C LEU A 338 -9.59 2.47 -28.61
N TYR A 339 -10.12 3.60 -29.10
CA TYR A 339 -11.50 3.70 -29.59
C TYR A 339 -11.64 4.46 -30.91
N GLY A 340 -10.58 5.11 -31.41
CA GLY A 340 -10.60 5.94 -32.62
C GLY A 340 -10.87 7.43 -32.36
N SER A 341 -10.35 8.31 -33.22
CA SER A 341 -10.45 9.78 -33.06
C SER A 341 -11.84 10.36 -33.33
N THR A 342 -12.74 9.57 -33.94
CA THR A 342 -14.15 9.94 -34.19
C THR A 342 -15.11 9.30 -33.19
N SER A 343 -14.60 8.65 -32.14
CA SER A 343 -15.40 7.95 -31.15
C SER A 343 -16.15 8.90 -30.21
N ALA A 344 -17.20 8.37 -29.58
CA ALA A 344 -17.91 9.08 -28.52
C ALA A 344 -16.98 9.34 -27.32
N GLU A 345 -16.09 8.40 -27.01
CA GLU A 345 -15.09 8.50 -25.96
C GLU A 345 -14.13 9.67 -26.20
N TYR A 346 -13.61 9.79 -27.44
CA TYR A 346 -12.71 10.89 -27.80
C TYR A 346 -13.40 12.24 -27.63
N THR A 347 -14.66 12.34 -28.08
CA THR A 347 -15.48 13.55 -27.93
C THR A 347 -15.75 13.85 -26.45
N ALA A 348 -16.04 12.84 -25.63
CA ALA A 348 -16.30 13.00 -24.21
C ALA A 348 -15.05 13.48 -23.45
N VAL A 349 -13.87 12.87 -23.68
CA VAL A 349 -12.59 13.31 -23.07
C VAL A 349 -12.27 14.75 -23.47
N LYS A 350 -12.41 15.08 -24.77
CA LYS A 350 -12.20 16.45 -25.26
C LYS A 350 -13.12 17.45 -24.55
N THR A 351 -14.39 17.09 -24.38
CA THR A 351 -15.40 17.94 -23.76
C THR A 351 -15.13 18.11 -22.26
N ALA A 352 -14.80 17.04 -21.55
CA ALA A 352 -14.49 17.06 -20.13
C ALA A 352 -13.34 18.02 -19.79
N TRP A 353 -12.27 18.00 -20.59
CA TRP A 353 -11.14 18.93 -20.42
C TRP A 353 -11.45 20.36 -20.87
N THR A 354 -12.25 20.53 -21.92
CA THR A 354 -12.75 21.86 -22.34
C THR A 354 -13.57 22.51 -21.23
N ASN A 355 -14.41 21.74 -20.52
CA ASN A 355 -15.27 22.24 -19.45
C ASN A 355 -14.49 22.78 -18.24
N VAL A 356 -13.26 22.30 -18.02
CA VAL A 356 -12.36 22.84 -16.99
C VAL A 356 -11.42 23.92 -17.53
N GLY A 357 -11.65 24.42 -18.75
CA GLY A 357 -10.89 25.54 -19.33
C GLY A 357 -9.51 25.18 -19.86
N VAL A 358 -9.22 23.90 -20.10
CA VAL A 358 -7.94 23.42 -20.66
C VAL A 358 -8.17 23.01 -22.10
N ASN A 359 -7.52 23.70 -23.06
CA ASN A 359 -7.77 23.53 -24.50
C ASN A 359 -6.63 22.90 -25.30
#